data_AF-A0A0R2TL60-F1
#
_entry.id   AF-A0A0R2TL60-F1
#
_cell.length_a   1.000
_cell.length_b   1.000
_cell.length_c   1.000
_cell.angle_alpha   90.00
_cell.angle_beta   90.00
_cell.angle_gamma   90.00
#
_symmetry.space_group_name_H-M   'P 1'
#
loop_
_entity.id
_entity.type
_entity.pdbx_description
1 polymer ?
#
loop_
_entity_poly.entity_id
_entity_poly.type
_entity_poly.pdbx_seq_one_letter_code
_entity_poly.pdbx_strand_id
1 'polypeptide(L)' 'MDEPTVSLDGPSTELFQKMLTQHLEKGGIAILATHIDLGIVGARTLDLTLFRARHSAKYPIDPSNFDEALI' A
#
# COMPACT_ATOMS: atom_id res chain seq x y z
N MET A 1 0.92 1.03 -7.93
CA MET A 1 1.83 1.90 -7.16
C MET A 1 1.97 1.30 -5.80
N ASP A 2 3.19 1.21 -5.30
CA ASP A 2 3.46 0.69 -3.96
C ASP A 2 3.58 1.86 -2.99
N GLU A 3 2.76 1.82 -1.94
CA GLU A 3 2.61 2.81 -0.88
C GLU A 3 2.73 4.29 -1.35
N PRO A 4 1.82 4.75 -2.25
CA PRO A 4 1.97 6.03 -2.95
C PRO A 4 1.89 7.29 -2.04
N THR A 5 1.45 7.12 -0.79
CA THR A 5 1.30 8.19 0.20
C THR A 5 2.40 8.18 1.26
N VAL A 6 3.36 7.27 1.18
CA VAL A 6 4.52 7.29 2.08
C VAL A 6 5.25 8.62 1.93
N SER A 7 5.54 9.25 3.06
CA SER A 7 6.16 10.58 3.15
C SER A 7 5.31 11.76 2.64
N LEU A 8 4.03 11.57 2.33
CA LEU A 8 3.12 12.67 2.02
C LEU A 8 2.49 13.23 3.30
N ASP A 9 2.36 14.56 3.35
CA ASP A 9 1.53 15.23 4.35
C ASP A 9 0.04 15.18 3.96
N GLY A 10 -0.82 15.64 4.87
CA GLY A 10 -2.28 15.64 4.65
C GLY A 10 -2.70 16.35 3.36
N PRO A 11 -2.26 17.60 3.12
CA PRO A 11 -2.58 18.33 1.88
C PRO A 11 -2.09 17.62 0.61
N SER A 12 -0.90 17.03 0.61
CA SER A 12 -0.39 16.30 -0.55
C SER A 12 -1.18 15.01 -0.80
N THR A 13 -1.63 14.34 0.26
CA THR A 13 -2.50 13.16 0.17
C THR A 13 -3.85 13.51 -0.46
N GLU A 14 -4.45 14.65 -0.10
CA GLU A 14 -5.69 15.12 -0.72
C GLU A 14 -5.51 15.44 -2.21
N LEU A 15 -4.38 16.05 -2.59
CA LEU A 15 -4.06 16.31 -4.00
C LEU A 15 -3.90 15.01 -4.78
N PHE A 16 -3.23 14.02 -4.20
CA PHE A 16 -3.10 12.69 -4.80
C PHE A 16 -4.48 12.04 -5.02
N GLN A 17 -5.37 12.08 -4.02
CA GLN A 17 -6.74 11.56 -4.14
C GLN A 17 -7.53 12.26 -5.26
N LYS A 18 -7.40 13.59 -5.40
CA LYS A 18 -8.05 14.35 -6.49
C LYS A 18 -7.52 13.94 -7.86
N MET A 19 -6.20 13.83 -8.03
CA MET A 19 -5.59 13.38 -9.29
C MET A 19 -6.02 11.96 -9.66
N LEU A 20 -6.04 11.07 -8.67
CA LEU A 20 -6.50 9.70 -8.85
C LEU A 20 -7.97 9.64 -9.30
N THR A 21 -8.85 10.41 -8.65
CA THR A 21 -10.27 10.47 -9.00
C THR A 21 -10.45 10.92 -10.45
N GLN A 22 -9.77 11.99 -10.86
CA GLN A 22 -9.81 12.47 -12.25
C GLN A 22 -9.28 11.44 -13.25
N HIS A 23 -8.28 10.63 -12.87
CA HIS A 23 -7.77 9.55 -13.71
C HIS A 23 -8.82 8.46 -13.92
N LEU A 24 -9.52 8.07 -12.85
CA LEU A 24 -10.58 7.06 -12.92
C LEU A 24 -11.81 7.57 -13.71
N GLU A 25 -12.20 8.84 -13.55
CA GLU A 25 -13.30 9.46 -14.31
C GLU A 25 -13.04 9.50 -15.83
N LYS A 26 -11.76 9.55 -16.23
CA LYS A 26 -11.34 9.46 -17.64
C LYS A 26 -11.34 8.03 -18.19
N GLY A 27 -11.77 7.04 -17.39
CA GLY A 27 -11.76 5.62 -17.74
C GLY A 27 -10.42 4.92 -17.47
N GLY A 28 -9.54 5.55 -16.69
CA GLY A 28 -8.28 4.95 -16.25
C GLY A 28 -8.46 3.86 -15.20
N ILE A 29 -7.40 3.10 -14.95
CA ILE A 29 -7.36 2.06 -13.91
C ILE A 29 -6.13 2.30 -13.04
N ALA A 30 -6.31 2.26 -11.73
CA ALA A 30 -5.24 2.33 -10.76
C ALA A 30 -5.24 1.09 -9.87
N ILE A 31 -4.06 0.48 -9.70
CA ILE A 31 -3.81 -0.60 -8.74
C ILE A 31 -2.83 -0.06 -7.71
N LEU A 32 -3.24 -0.05 -6.45
CA LEU A 32 -2.50 0.53 -5.34
C LEU A 32 -2.26 -0.55 -4.28
N ALA A 33 -1.04 -0.62 -3.77
CA ALA A 33 -0.73 -1.31 -2.53
C ALA A 33 -0.58 -0.26 -1.45
N THR A 34 -1.33 -0.40 -0.36
CA THR A 34 -1.36 0.53 0.76
C THR A 34 -1.77 -0.20 2.02
N HIS A 35 -1.17 0.15 3.15
CA HIS A 35 -1.60 -0.30 4.48
C HIS A 35 -2.60 0.66 5.14
N ILE A 36 -2.88 1.81 4.51
CA ILE A 36 -3.90 2.78 4.94
C ILE A 36 -5.10 2.83 3.99
N ASP A 37 -6.27 3.14 4.52
CA ASP A 37 -7.45 3.43 3.70
C ASP A 37 -7.33 4.83 3.09
N LEU A 38 -7.36 4.90 1.75
CA LEU A 38 -7.27 6.14 0.99
C LEU A 38 -8.64 6.76 0.71
N GLY A 39 -9.75 6.20 1.20
CA GLY A 39 -11.08 6.78 1.06
C GLY A 39 -11.60 6.84 -0.39
N ILE A 40 -11.08 5.97 -1.26
CA ILE A 40 -11.42 5.96 -2.69
C ILE A 40 -12.80 5.32 -2.88
N VAL A 41 -13.79 6.12 -3.27
CA VAL A 41 -15.16 5.65 -3.51
C VAL A 41 -15.17 4.65 -4.67
N GLY A 42 -15.75 3.47 -4.45
CA GLY A 42 -15.89 2.43 -5.48
C GLY A 42 -14.63 1.59 -5.72
N ALA A 43 -13.56 1.79 -4.95
CA ALA A 43 -12.39 0.92 -4.98
C ALA A 43 -12.76 -0.50 -4.52
N ARG A 44 -12.14 -1.50 -5.15
CA ARG A 44 -12.19 -2.89 -4.69
C ARG A 44 -10.93 -3.20 -3.90
N THR A 45 -11.11 -3.70 -2.69
CA THR A 45 -10.00 -4.15 -1.85
C THR A 45 -9.71 -5.63 -2.11
N LEU A 46 -8.45 -5.94 -2.42
CA LEU A 46 -7.95 -7.30 -2.48
C LEU A 46 -7.15 -7.57 -1.20
N ASP A 47 -7.70 -8.41 -0.32
CA ASP A 47 -7.01 -8.82 0.89
C ASP A 47 -5.96 -9.90 0.58
N LEU A 48 -4.69 -9.52 0.69
CA LEU A 48 -3.54 -10.41 0.48
C LEU A 48 -3.06 -11.09 1.76
N THR A 49 -3.73 -10.89 2.90
CA THR A 49 -3.33 -11.46 4.21
C THR A 49 -3.19 -12.99 4.15
N LEU A 50 -4.01 -13.66 3.34
CA LEU A 50 -3.94 -15.11 3.14
C LEU A 50 -2.63 -15.60 2.50
N PHE A 51 -1.96 -14.75 1.72
CA PHE A 51 -0.71 -15.04 1.03
C PHE A 51 0.52 -14.52 1.79
N ARG A 52 0.34 -14.08 3.05
CA ARG A 52 1.46 -13.62 3.88
C ARG A 52 2.51 -14.72 3.99
N ALA A 53 3.76 -14.36 3.71
CA ALA A 53 4.88 -15.26 3.82
C ALA A 53 4.92 -15.89 5.23
N ARG A 54 4.95 -17.22 5.27
CA ARG A 54 5.15 -17.96 6.52
C ARG A 54 6.63 -18.22 6.70
N HIS A 55 7.08 -18.05 7.93
CA HIS A 55 8.46 -18.32 8.27
C HIS A 55 8.78 -19.80 8.04
N SER A 56 9.73 -20.09 7.17
CA SER A 56 10.16 -21.46 6.91
C SER A 56 11.17 -21.85 7.98
N ALA A 57 10.94 -22.95 8.70
CA ALA A 57 11.88 -23.51 9.67
C ALA A 57 13.27 -23.85 9.07
N LYS A 58 13.39 -23.84 7.73
CA LYS A 58 14.62 -24.12 6.98
C LYS A 58 15.61 -22.94 6.94
N TYR A 59 15.16 -21.71 7.23
CA TYR A 59 16.01 -20.52 7.30
C TYR A 59 15.64 -19.73 8.56
N PRO A 60 16.32 -19.96 9.70
CA PRO A 60 16.12 -19.15 10.90
C PRO A 60 16.42 -17.68 10.57
N ILE A 61 15.58 -16.75 11.05
CA ILE A 61 15.94 -15.32 11.03
C ILE A 61 17.18 -15.19 11.89
N ASP A 62 18.25 -14.68 11.28
CA ASP A 62 19.32 -14.08 12.05
C ASP A 62 18.79 -12.71 12.53
N PRO A 63 18.56 -12.54 13.85
CA PRO A 63 18.07 -11.28 14.39
C PRO A 63 19.05 -10.11 14.19
N SER A 64 20.29 -10.36 13.76
CA SER A 64 21.24 -9.30 13.39
C SER A 64 21.06 -8.77 11.95
N ASN A 65 20.18 -9.39 11.15
CA ASN A 65 19.99 -9.07 9.74
C ASN A 65 18.65 -8.35 9.43
N PHE A 66 17.84 -8.08 10.44
CA PHE A 66 16.52 -7.43 10.32
C PHE A 66 16.45 -6.20 11.22
N ASP A 67 17.04 -5.09 10.77
CA ASP A 67 17.01 -3.81 11.52
C ASP A 67 16.13 -2.72 10.86
N GLU A 68 15.37 -3.02 9.79
CA GLU A 68 14.63 -1.97 9.06
C GLU A 68 13.14 -2.21 8.74
N ALA A 69 12.46 -3.25 9.27
CA ALA A 69 11.07 -3.52 8.83
C ALA A 69 10.07 -3.90 9.92
N LEU A 70 10.20 -3.37 11.14
CA LEU A 70 9.08 -3.38 12.10
C LEU A 70 9.21 -2.27 13.15
N ILE A 71 8.83 -1.04 12.80
CA ILE A 71 8.29 -0.05 13.73
C ILE A 71 7.02 0.51 13.10
#